data_AF-A0A6M7UTZ4-F1
#
_entry.id   AF-A0A6M7UTZ4-F1
#
_cell.length_a   1.000
_cell.length_b   1.000
_cell.length_c   1.000
_cell.angle_alpha   90.00
_cell.angle_beta   90.00
_cell.angle_gamma   90.00
#
_symmetry.space_group_name_H-M   'P 1'
#
loop_
_entity.id
_entity.type
_entity.pdbx_description
1 polymer ?
#
loop_
_entity_poly.entity_id
_entity_poly.type
_entity_poly.pdbx_seq_one_letter_code
_entity_poly.pdbx_strand_id
1 'polypeptide(L)'
;MPKSMATPALIADTTVHDLPSAGGGDPWRVFIHIPSEPAPEAGWPVLYMTDGNAVIGTAVDAMRAQAFYPLGTNVGWGVIVAIGYPGEGAYDPLRRSWDLGPPPGKTYPPFYDGTPEVRTGGAGDFLTFIEDELKPWVAGRTRIDEKRQALYGHSFGGLFALYALFTRPLSFRTFIAASPAIYWEDRAIDRFLEPFETAVPDGLQADVILSAGEYETEKLAPFQIGAQDEEKRLLQKKLTRTDEFARAMAERLDALPGMRASFELHAGENHMSILPVTVNRAVQAAFAVR
;
A
#
# COMPACT_ATOMS: atom_id res chain seq x y z
N MET A 1 -37.07 -3.26 29.07
CA MET A 1 -36.14 -3.99 28.18
C MET A 1 -34.83 -4.21 28.93
N PRO A 2 -34.22 -5.41 28.90
CA PRO A 2 -32.89 -5.60 29.48
C PRO A 2 -31.91 -4.63 28.82
N LYS A 3 -31.11 -3.91 29.63
CA LYS A 3 -30.07 -3.01 29.13
C LYS A 3 -29.01 -3.89 28.46
N SER A 4 -28.96 -3.86 27.12
CA SER A 4 -27.84 -4.44 26.38
C SER A 4 -26.57 -3.69 26.77
N MET A 5 -25.53 -4.39 27.21
CA MET A 5 -24.21 -3.79 27.42
C MET A 5 -23.50 -3.73 26.07
N ALA A 6 -22.93 -2.57 25.75
CA ALA A 6 -22.11 -2.41 24.58
C ALA A 6 -20.77 -3.14 24.76
N THR A 7 -20.39 -3.95 23.78
CA THR A 7 -19.07 -4.57 23.67
C THR A 7 -18.45 -4.12 22.36
N PRO A 8 -17.14 -3.76 22.33
CA PRO A 8 -16.47 -3.42 21.08
C PRO A 8 -16.59 -4.54 20.04
N ALA A 9 -16.84 -4.16 18.79
CA ALA A 9 -16.70 -5.08 17.67
C ALA A 9 -15.22 -5.22 17.31
N LEU A 10 -14.74 -6.45 17.21
CA LEU A 10 -13.35 -6.77 16.89
C LEU A 10 -13.23 -7.27 15.45
N ILE A 11 -12.08 -7.03 14.81
CA ILE A 11 -11.72 -7.67 13.55
C ILE A 11 -11.25 -9.10 13.86
N ALA A 12 -11.86 -10.09 13.24
CA ALA A 12 -11.62 -11.50 13.56
C ALA A 12 -10.17 -11.92 13.27
N ASP A 13 -9.61 -12.73 14.17
CA ASP A 13 -8.25 -13.29 14.10
C ASP A 13 -7.16 -12.21 13.88
N THR A 14 -7.42 -10.97 14.31
CA THR A 14 -6.52 -9.83 14.17
C THR A 14 -6.04 -9.35 15.53
N THR A 15 -4.73 -9.17 15.67
CA THR A 15 -4.11 -8.54 16.83
C THR A 15 -3.41 -7.25 16.42
N VAL A 16 -3.21 -6.35 17.38
CA VAL A 16 -2.54 -5.06 17.16
C VAL A 16 -1.35 -4.94 18.12
N HIS A 17 -0.22 -4.47 17.61
CA HIS A 17 1.03 -4.33 18.36
C HIS A 17 1.69 -3.00 18.00
N ASP A 18 2.10 -2.21 18.99
CA ASP A 18 2.88 -1.01 18.75
C ASP A 18 4.37 -1.39 18.86
N LEU A 19 5.07 -1.44 17.72
CA LEU A 19 6.46 -1.88 17.63
C LEU A 19 7.41 -0.67 17.56
N PRO A 20 8.29 -0.47 18.54
CA PRO A 20 9.36 0.51 18.42
C PRO A 20 10.42 0.03 17.43
N SER A 21 11.03 0.94 16.67
CA SER A 21 12.24 0.61 15.91
C SER A 21 13.43 0.42 16.86
N ALA A 22 14.35 -0.46 16.51
CA ALA A 22 15.67 -0.54 17.13
C ALA A 22 16.44 0.79 17.07
N GLY A 23 16.17 1.64 16.07
CA GLY A 23 16.74 2.98 15.94
C GLY A 23 16.15 4.03 16.90
N GLY A 24 15.13 3.67 17.70
CA GLY A 24 14.36 4.60 18.53
C GLY A 24 13.24 5.31 17.75
N GLY A 25 12.62 6.32 18.37
CA GLY A 25 11.49 7.05 17.79
C GLY A 25 10.12 6.49 18.16
N ASP A 26 9.07 7.06 17.55
CA ASP A 26 7.68 6.66 17.80
C ASP A 26 7.38 5.29 17.16
N PRO A 27 6.68 4.39 17.87
CA PRO A 27 6.42 3.05 17.37
C PRO A 27 5.48 3.06 16.16
N TRP A 28 5.62 2.08 15.26
CA TRP A 28 4.59 1.79 14.26
C TRP A 28 3.55 0.85 14.84
N ARG A 29 2.28 1.09 14.52
CA ARG A 29 1.19 0.17 14.88
C ARG A 29 1.06 -0.90 13.81
N VAL A 30 1.26 -2.14 14.19
CA VAL A 30 1.16 -3.31 13.33
C VAL A 30 -0.11 -4.07 13.67
N PHE A 31 -1.05 -4.08 12.71
CA PHE A 31 -2.17 -5.01 12.74
C PHE A 31 -1.75 -6.29 12.02
N ILE A 32 -1.87 -7.44 12.68
CA ILE A 32 -1.57 -8.74 12.09
C ILE A 32 -2.80 -9.64 12.18
N HIS A 33 -3.28 -10.07 11.01
CA HIS A 33 -4.29 -11.11 10.88
C HIS A 33 -3.59 -12.42 10.46
N ILE A 34 -3.79 -13.47 11.27
CA ILE A 34 -3.30 -14.82 10.98
C ILE A 34 -4.54 -15.72 10.89
N PRO A 35 -4.81 -16.35 9.75
CA PRO A 35 -5.94 -17.27 9.62
C PRO A 35 -5.89 -18.38 10.66
N SER A 36 -7.05 -18.81 11.15
CA SER A 36 -7.19 -19.95 12.07
C SER A 36 -7.04 -21.32 11.39
N GLU A 37 -6.95 -21.34 10.06
CA GLU A 37 -6.69 -22.53 9.25
C GLU A 37 -5.27 -23.09 9.47
N PRO A 38 -5.01 -24.37 9.16
CA PRO A 38 -3.66 -24.92 9.20
C PRO A 38 -2.74 -24.23 8.18
N ALA A 39 -1.53 -23.87 8.61
CA ALA A 39 -0.53 -23.29 7.73
C ALA A 39 -0.12 -24.27 6.62
N PRO A 40 0.00 -23.84 5.35
CA PRO A 40 0.54 -24.65 4.28
C PRO A 40 1.96 -25.14 4.58
N GLU A 41 2.38 -26.24 3.97
CA GLU A 41 3.75 -26.74 4.12
C GLU A 41 4.79 -25.73 3.60
N ALA A 42 4.49 -24.94 2.58
CA ALA A 42 5.40 -23.87 2.14
C ALA A 42 5.42 -22.65 3.07
N GLY A 43 4.46 -22.55 4.01
CA GLY A 43 4.15 -21.35 4.78
C GLY A 43 3.03 -20.52 4.16
N TRP A 44 2.57 -19.50 4.89
CA TRP A 44 1.54 -18.58 4.42
C TRP A 44 2.11 -17.57 3.41
N PRO A 45 1.39 -17.26 2.31
CA PRO A 45 1.62 -16.00 1.60
C PRO A 45 1.29 -14.82 2.52
N VAL A 46 1.96 -13.68 2.32
CA VAL A 46 1.81 -12.49 3.17
C VAL A 46 1.52 -11.25 2.35
N LEU A 47 0.54 -10.46 2.78
CA LEU A 47 0.27 -9.13 2.26
C LEU A 47 0.65 -8.07 3.31
N TYR A 48 1.73 -7.35 3.03
CA TYR A 48 2.14 -6.17 3.80
C TYR A 48 1.46 -4.92 3.22
N MET A 49 0.90 -4.07 4.08
CA MET A 49 0.12 -2.91 3.66
C MET A 49 0.55 -1.67 4.42
N THR A 50 0.79 -0.58 3.70
CA THR A 50 0.96 0.76 4.30
C THR A 50 -0.39 1.38 4.68
N ASP A 51 -0.37 2.44 5.49
CA ASP A 51 -1.57 3.12 6.00
C ASP A 51 -2.55 2.15 6.69
N GLY A 52 -2.01 1.26 7.55
CA GLY A 52 -2.70 0.10 8.10
C GLY A 52 -4.03 0.40 8.80
N ASN A 53 -4.11 1.52 9.51
CA ASN A 53 -5.34 1.99 10.18
C ASN A 53 -6.51 2.16 9.19
N ALA A 54 -6.24 2.55 7.94
CA ALA A 54 -7.26 2.78 6.91
C ALA A 54 -7.70 1.51 6.18
N VAL A 55 -6.87 0.46 6.15
CA VAL A 55 -7.06 -0.67 5.23
C VAL A 55 -7.32 -2.02 5.92
N ILE A 56 -6.94 -2.19 7.19
CA ILE A 56 -6.96 -3.51 7.85
C ILE A 56 -8.36 -4.15 7.87
N GLY A 57 -9.40 -3.39 8.22
CA GLY A 57 -10.78 -3.92 8.27
C GLY A 57 -11.24 -4.44 6.91
N THR A 58 -11.07 -3.62 5.87
CA THR A 58 -11.42 -3.97 4.49
C THR A 58 -10.64 -5.17 3.99
N ALA A 59 -9.34 -5.26 4.28
CA ALA A 59 -8.49 -6.35 3.82
C ALA A 59 -8.90 -7.70 4.44
N VAL A 60 -9.14 -7.71 5.76
CA VAL A 60 -9.57 -8.92 6.47
C VAL A 60 -10.95 -9.37 6.01
N ASP A 61 -11.91 -8.45 5.90
CA ASP A 61 -13.27 -8.81 5.46
C ASP A 61 -13.29 -9.27 3.99
N ALA A 62 -12.51 -8.63 3.11
CA ALA A 62 -12.37 -9.07 1.72
C ALA A 62 -11.77 -10.47 1.61
N MET A 63 -10.74 -10.79 2.41
CA MET A 63 -10.16 -12.13 2.42
C MET A 63 -11.16 -13.16 2.97
N ARG A 64 -11.80 -12.90 4.12
CA ARG A 64 -12.76 -13.83 4.74
C ARG A 64 -13.97 -14.09 3.87
N ALA A 65 -14.42 -13.10 3.09
CA ALA A 65 -15.52 -13.28 2.14
C ALA A 65 -15.15 -14.20 0.96
N GLN A 66 -13.87 -14.28 0.59
CA GLN A 66 -13.41 -14.98 -0.62
C GLN A 66 -12.73 -16.32 -0.34
N ALA A 67 -11.94 -16.42 0.74
CA ALA A 67 -11.04 -17.54 1.01
C ALA A 67 -11.74 -18.86 1.37
N PHE A 68 -13.01 -18.81 1.77
CA PHE A 68 -13.84 -20.02 1.92
C PHE A 68 -14.26 -20.65 0.59
N TYR A 69 -14.13 -19.92 -0.53
CA TYR A 69 -14.57 -20.36 -1.86
C TYR A 69 -13.44 -20.31 -2.91
N PRO A 70 -12.26 -20.91 -2.64
CA PRO A 70 -11.06 -20.71 -3.45
C PRO A 70 -11.22 -21.14 -4.91
N LEU A 71 -12.04 -22.17 -5.19
CA LEU A 71 -12.34 -22.61 -6.56
C LEU A 71 -13.19 -21.61 -7.35
N GLY A 72 -13.97 -20.76 -6.67
CA GLY A 72 -14.83 -19.75 -7.30
C GLY A 72 -14.21 -18.36 -7.33
N THR A 73 -13.36 -18.03 -6.34
CA THR A 73 -12.78 -16.69 -6.17
C THR A 73 -11.31 -16.61 -6.58
N ASN A 74 -10.63 -17.77 -6.72
CA ASN A 74 -9.18 -17.86 -6.85
C ASN A 74 -8.42 -17.20 -5.69
N VAL A 75 -9.02 -17.10 -4.50
CA VAL A 75 -8.39 -16.53 -3.30
C VAL A 75 -8.30 -17.61 -2.23
N GLY A 76 -7.09 -17.85 -1.73
CA GLY A 76 -6.84 -18.68 -0.55
C GLY A 76 -6.63 -17.86 0.72
N TRP A 77 -6.34 -18.56 1.82
CA TRP A 77 -5.96 -17.94 3.09
C TRP A 77 -4.50 -17.47 3.07
N GLY A 78 -4.21 -16.39 3.79
CA GLY A 78 -2.87 -15.82 3.94
C GLY A 78 -2.79 -14.86 5.12
N VAL A 79 -1.57 -14.46 5.48
CA VAL A 79 -1.33 -13.51 6.57
C VAL A 79 -1.43 -12.09 6.04
N ILE A 80 -2.16 -11.22 6.74
CA ILE A 80 -2.21 -9.78 6.45
C ILE A 80 -1.45 -9.04 7.53
N VAL A 81 -0.53 -8.17 7.12
CA VAL A 81 0.27 -7.31 8.01
C VAL A 81 0.07 -5.86 7.58
N ALA A 82 -0.75 -5.12 8.30
CA ALA A 82 -1.04 -3.72 7.99
C ALA A 82 -0.30 -2.80 8.96
N ILE A 83 0.48 -1.87 8.41
CA ILE A 83 1.43 -1.03 9.14
C ILE A 83 0.91 0.41 9.14
N GLY A 84 0.61 0.91 10.32
CA GLY A 84 0.15 2.27 10.53
C GLY A 84 0.71 2.87 11.81
N TYR A 85 -0.11 3.63 12.52
CA TYR A 85 0.34 4.49 13.61
C TYR A 85 -0.57 4.36 14.84
N PRO A 86 -0.01 4.48 16.06
CA PRO A 86 -0.82 4.57 17.26
C PRO A 86 -1.76 5.78 17.19
N GLY A 87 -3.06 5.54 17.30
CA GLY A 87 -4.09 6.58 17.21
C GLY A 87 -5.42 6.03 16.69
N GLU A 88 -6.45 6.87 16.76
CA GLU A 88 -7.83 6.54 16.33
C GLU A 88 -8.12 6.92 14.87
N GLY A 89 -7.27 7.75 14.26
CA GLY A 89 -7.43 8.22 12.88
C GLY A 89 -7.11 7.14 11.86
N ALA A 90 -7.75 7.22 10.69
CA ALA A 90 -7.39 6.39 9.53
C ALA A 90 -5.98 6.69 9.01
N TYR A 91 -5.50 7.92 9.21
CA TYR A 91 -4.18 8.38 8.78
C TYR A 91 -3.54 9.24 9.88
N ASP A 92 -2.22 9.10 10.03
CA ASP A 92 -1.38 10.12 10.67
C ASP A 92 -0.68 10.90 9.54
N PRO A 93 -1.14 12.13 9.23
CA PRO A 93 -0.68 12.84 8.05
C PRO A 93 0.80 13.26 8.14
N LEU A 94 1.33 13.53 9.34
CA LEU A 94 2.73 13.91 9.50
C LEU A 94 3.64 12.70 9.35
N ARG A 95 3.33 11.60 10.06
CA ARG A 95 4.16 10.40 10.01
C ARG A 95 4.15 9.73 8.65
N ARG A 96 2.98 9.63 8.01
CA ARG A 96 2.92 9.03 6.66
C ARG A 96 3.62 9.87 5.60
N SER A 97 3.63 11.21 5.72
CA SER A 97 4.41 12.06 4.83
C SER A 97 5.91 11.78 4.96
N TRP A 98 6.38 11.54 6.18
CA TRP A 98 7.76 11.13 6.45
C TRP A 98 8.05 9.72 5.92
N ASP A 99 7.33 8.71 6.44
CA ASP A 99 7.62 7.28 6.22
C ASP A 99 7.38 6.82 4.78
N LEU A 100 6.49 7.47 4.03
CA LEU A 100 6.16 7.07 2.65
C LEU A 100 6.82 7.96 1.58
N GLY A 101 7.45 9.06 2.00
CA GLY A 101 8.13 10.00 1.10
C GLY A 101 9.56 9.56 0.78
N PRO A 102 9.94 9.39 -0.51
CA PRO A 102 11.30 9.05 -0.89
C PRO A 102 12.33 10.10 -0.44
N PRO A 103 13.56 9.70 -0.05
CA PRO A 103 14.64 10.65 0.25
C PRO A 103 15.06 11.45 -1.00
N PRO A 104 15.65 12.65 -0.85
CA PRO A 104 16.02 13.30 0.41
C PRO A 104 14.85 13.98 1.14
N GLY A 105 13.67 14.01 0.54
CA GLY A 105 12.50 14.71 1.05
C GLY A 105 12.66 16.23 1.16
N LYS A 106 11.64 16.89 1.72
CA LYS A 106 11.53 18.34 1.91
C LYS A 106 10.72 18.65 3.17
N THR A 107 10.82 19.91 3.61
CA THR A 107 9.96 20.48 4.65
C THR A 107 8.93 21.39 4.00
N TYR A 108 7.67 21.26 4.44
CA TYR A 108 6.54 22.04 3.97
C TYR A 108 5.85 22.73 5.16
N PRO A 109 5.10 23.83 4.90
CA PRO A 109 4.25 24.44 5.92
C PRO A 109 3.32 23.41 6.57
N PRO A 110 2.93 23.64 7.84
CA PRO A 110 2.03 22.74 8.55
C PRO A 110 0.66 22.64 7.83
N PHE A 111 -0.01 21.51 8.00
CA PHE A 111 -1.38 21.34 7.46
C PHE A 111 -2.38 22.31 8.11
N TYR A 112 -2.14 22.66 9.39
CA TYR A 112 -2.96 23.60 10.16
C TYR A 112 -2.07 24.59 10.92
N ASP A 113 -2.47 25.85 10.96
CA ASP A 113 -1.73 26.89 11.70
C ASP A 113 -1.51 26.48 13.16
N GLY A 114 -0.27 26.60 13.63
CA GLY A 114 0.12 26.21 14.99
C GLY A 114 0.43 24.72 15.20
N THR A 115 0.43 23.91 14.13
CA THR A 115 0.86 22.50 14.18
C THR A 115 2.28 22.32 13.61
N PRO A 116 2.94 21.16 13.83
CA PRO A 116 4.28 20.92 13.30
C PRO A 116 4.35 20.96 11.76
N GLU A 117 5.52 21.34 11.24
CA GLU A 117 5.81 21.30 9.80
C GLU A 117 5.72 19.88 9.26
N VAL A 118 5.34 19.76 7.98
CA VAL A 118 5.29 18.48 7.29
C VAL A 118 6.66 18.17 6.72
N ARG A 119 7.20 17.00 7.05
CA ARG A 119 8.49 16.53 6.53
C ARG A 119 8.30 15.26 5.70
N THR A 120 9.07 15.14 4.63
CA THR A 120 9.15 13.93 3.80
C THR A 120 10.58 13.38 3.81
N GLY A 121 10.78 12.15 3.32
CA GLY A 121 12.12 11.60 3.06
C GLY A 121 12.51 10.36 3.86
N GLY A 122 11.62 9.86 4.73
CA GLY A 122 11.86 8.74 5.65
C GLY A 122 11.66 7.35 5.05
N ALA A 123 11.33 7.22 3.76
CA ALA A 123 11.02 5.91 3.16
C ALA A 123 12.14 4.87 3.27
N GLY A 124 13.41 5.29 3.28
CA GLY A 124 14.54 4.38 3.46
C GLY A 124 14.57 3.74 4.84
N ASP A 125 14.32 4.52 5.89
CA ASP A 125 14.29 4.05 7.28
C ASP A 125 13.06 3.15 7.50
N PHE A 126 11.90 3.54 6.96
CA PHE A 126 10.69 2.75 7.06
C PHE A 126 10.81 1.40 6.33
N LEU A 127 11.40 1.38 5.14
CA LEU A 127 11.67 0.13 4.42
C LEU A 127 12.68 -0.76 5.16
N THR A 128 13.68 -0.16 5.81
CA THR A 128 14.64 -0.88 6.66
C THR A 128 13.94 -1.54 7.83
N PHE A 129 13.05 -0.83 8.53
CA PHE A 129 12.21 -1.42 9.58
C PHE A 129 11.38 -2.60 9.06
N ILE A 130 10.75 -2.47 7.88
CA ILE A 130 9.92 -3.54 7.31
C ILE A 130 10.75 -4.81 7.06
N GLU A 131 11.90 -4.67 6.42
CA GLU A 131 12.75 -5.80 6.04
C GLU A 131 13.46 -6.43 7.23
N ASP A 132 14.07 -5.60 8.08
CA ASP A 132 15.08 -6.06 9.03
C ASP A 132 14.48 -6.31 10.43
N GLU A 133 13.31 -5.73 10.73
CA GLU A 133 12.65 -5.87 12.03
C GLU A 133 11.28 -6.56 11.91
N LEU A 134 10.39 -6.02 11.07
CA LEU A 134 9.00 -6.48 10.99
C LEU A 134 8.88 -7.88 10.38
N LYS A 135 9.51 -8.14 9.23
CA LYS A 135 9.47 -9.46 8.58
C LYS A 135 9.96 -10.58 9.51
N PRO A 136 11.14 -10.47 10.17
CA PRO A 136 11.56 -11.43 11.19
C PRO A 136 10.56 -11.58 12.34
N TRP A 137 9.99 -10.46 12.82
CA TRP A 137 8.98 -10.48 13.89
C TRP A 137 7.71 -11.24 13.49
N VAL A 138 7.26 -11.13 12.24
CA VAL A 138 6.12 -11.89 11.70
C VAL A 138 6.49 -13.38 11.56
N ALA A 139 7.66 -13.69 10.99
CA ALA A 139 8.14 -15.06 10.82
C ALA A 139 8.33 -15.82 12.14
N GLY A 140 8.61 -15.11 13.24
CA GLY A 140 8.66 -15.70 14.58
C GLY A 140 7.29 -16.11 15.16
N ARG A 141 6.17 -15.72 14.52
CA ARG A 141 4.80 -15.99 14.99
C ARG A 141 4.06 -17.05 14.18
N THR A 142 4.41 -17.18 12.91
CA THR A 142 3.77 -18.14 12.00
C THR A 142 4.69 -18.44 10.82
N ARG A 143 4.50 -19.60 10.18
CA ARG A 143 5.32 -20.03 9.05
C ARG A 143 4.97 -19.19 7.82
N ILE A 144 5.97 -18.54 7.23
CA ILE A 144 5.82 -17.68 6.05
C ILE A 144 6.43 -18.32 4.81
N ASP A 145 5.75 -18.20 3.68
CA ASP A 145 6.33 -18.47 2.36
C ASP A 145 7.06 -17.22 1.88
N GLU A 146 8.39 -17.23 2.01
CA GLU A 146 9.25 -16.10 1.65
C GLU A 146 9.13 -15.70 0.17
N LYS A 147 8.72 -16.63 -0.71
CA LYS A 147 8.56 -16.40 -2.16
C LYS A 147 7.20 -15.80 -2.51
N ARG A 148 6.31 -15.63 -1.52
CA ARG A 148 4.94 -15.13 -1.70
C ARG A 148 4.61 -13.98 -0.75
N GLN A 149 5.48 -12.99 -0.74
CA GLN A 149 5.27 -11.74 0.00
C GLN A 149 4.91 -10.63 -0.97
N ALA A 150 3.87 -9.88 -0.64
CA ALA A 150 3.38 -8.75 -1.42
C ALA A 150 3.39 -7.46 -0.59
N LEU A 151 3.65 -6.33 -1.24
CA LEU A 151 3.56 -4.99 -0.65
C LEU A 151 2.47 -4.18 -1.35
N TYR A 152 1.54 -3.65 -0.58
CA TYR A 152 0.47 -2.76 -1.04
C TYR A 152 0.62 -1.36 -0.45
N GLY A 153 0.32 -0.36 -1.28
CA GLY A 153 0.06 0.98 -0.81
C GLY A 153 -0.78 1.81 -1.77
N HIS A 154 -1.45 2.82 -1.20
CA HIS A 154 -2.30 3.76 -1.91
C HIS A 154 -1.73 5.18 -1.85
N SER A 155 -1.81 5.94 -2.94
CA SER A 155 -1.33 7.33 -2.98
C SER A 155 0.16 7.42 -2.65
N PHE A 156 0.56 8.09 -1.56
CA PHE A 156 1.94 8.03 -1.03
C PHE A 156 2.39 6.61 -0.67
N GLY A 157 1.50 5.74 -0.22
CA GLY A 157 1.82 4.32 -0.02
C GLY A 157 2.15 3.61 -1.35
N GLY A 158 1.49 4.00 -2.44
CA GLY A 158 1.80 3.50 -3.78
C GLY A 158 3.16 4.02 -4.27
N LEU A 159 3.47 5.28 -3.97
CA LEU A 159 4.80 5.86 -4.20
C LEU A 159 5.89 5.10 -3.41
N PHE A 160 5.61 4.77 -2.14
CA PHE A 160 6.49 3.95 -1.30
C PHE A 160 6.67 2.53 -1.85
N ALA A 161 5.61 1.89 -2.36
CA ALA A 161 5.70 0.57 -2.97
C ALA A 161 6.64 0.57 -4.19
N LEU A 162 6.57 1.61 -5.03
CA LEU A 162 7.50 1.81 -6.14
C LEU A 162 8.92 2.09 -5.65
N TYR A 163 9.09 2.91 -4.62
CA TYR A 163 10.39 3.14 -4.00
C TYR A 163 11.03 1.85 -3.46
N ALA A 164 10.25 1.00 -2.78
CA ALA A 164 10.71 -0.28 -2.28
C ALA A 164 11.13 -1.23 -3.42
N LEU A 165 10.38 -1.28 -4.51
CA LEU A 165 10.76 -2.01 -5.72
C LEU A 165 12.09 -1.50 -6.28
N PHE A 166 12.28 -0.20 -6.43
CA PHE A 166 13.47 0.34 -7.09
C PHE A 166 14.74 0.25 -6.22
N THR A 167 14.59 0.20 -4.91
CA THR A 167 15.75 0.21 -3.98
C THR A 167 16.04 -1.15 -3.33
N ARG A 168 15.03 -1.99 -3.15
CA ARG A 168 15.15 -3.36 -2.64
C ARG A 168 14.25 -4.31 -3.45
N PRO A 169 14.49 -4.51 -4.76
CA PRO A 169 13.59 -5.26 -5.65
C PRO A 169 13.34 -6.72 -5.26
N LEU A 170 14.22 -7.33 -4.46
CA LEU A 170 14.09 -8.70 -3.96
C LEU A 170 13.27 -8.80 -2.66
N SER A 171 12.83 -7.68 -2.09
CA SER A 171 12.07 -7.64 -0.84
C SER A 171 10.69 -8.30 -0.97
N PHE A 172 10.01 -8.13 -2.10
CA PHE A 172 8.68 -8.68 -2.33
C PHE A 172 8.60 -9.34 -3.71
N ARG A 173 7.75 -10.37 -3.82
CA ARG A 173 7.42 -10.99 -5.12
C ARG A 173 6.41 -10.15 -5.90
N THR A 174 5.54 -9.44 -5.19
CA THR A 174 4.44 -8.67 -5.78
C THR A 174 4.37 -7.27 -5.17
N PHE A 175 4.30 -6.25 -6.02
CA PHE A 175 4.15 -4.85 -5.62
C PHE A 175 2.83 -4.31 -6.18
N ILE A 176 1.96 -3.81 -5.31
CA ILE A 176 0.65 -3.28 -5.69
C ILE A 176 0.61 -1.80 -5.33
N ALA A 177 0.75 -0.95 -6.34
CA ALA A 177 0.80 0.49 -6.22
C ALA A 177 -0.52 1.11 -6.72
N ALA A 178 -1.44 1.37 -5.80
CA ALA A 178 -2.74 1.95 -6.12
C ALA A 178 -2.68 3.48 -6.12
N SER A 179 -3.13 4.09 -7.21
CA SER A 179 -3.13 5.55 -7.42
C SER A 179 -1.81 6.22 -6.99
N PRO A 180 -0.64 5.70 -7.39
CA PRO A 180 0.63 6.10 -6.81
C PRO A 180 0.92 7.56 -7.12
N ALA A 181 1.39 8.30 -6.11
CA ALA A 181 1.72 9.72 -6.22
C ALA A 181 3.03 9.98 -7.01
N ILE A 182 3.17 9.41 -8.22
CA ILE A 182 4.36 9.52 -9.07
C ILE A 182 4.67 10.98 -9.41
N TYR A 183 3.66 11.84 -9.53
CA TYR A 183 3.82 13.27 -9.78
C TYR A 183 4.56 14.03 -8.65
N TRP A 184 4.65 13.44 -7.46
CA TRP A 184 5.15 14.12 -6.26
C TRP A 184 6.57 14.67 -6.47
N GLU A 185 6.78 15.90 -6.02
CA GLU A 185 8.06 16.61 -6.10
C GLU A 185 8.72 16.53 -7.50
N ASP A 186 7.96 16.90 -8.53
CA ASP A 186 8.41 16.87 -9.93
C ASP A 186 8.94 15.50 -10.35
N ARG A 187 8.21 14.45 -9.95
CA ARG A 187 8.57 13.04 -10.19
C ARG A 187 9.88 12.64 -9.51
N ALA A 188 10.03 13.00 -8.24
CA ALA A 188 11.19 12.66 -7.42
C ALA A 188 11.57 11.17 -7.45
N ILE A 189 10.59 10.29 -7.68
CA ILE A 189 10.77 8.84 -7.77
C ILE A 189 11.63 8.40 -8.96
N ASP A 190 11.70 9.19 -10.05
CA ASP A 190 12.47 8.84 -11.24
C ASP A 190 13.97 8.71 -10.93
N ARG A 191 14.46 9.41 -9.89
CA ARG A 191 15.84 9.29 -9.38
C ARG A 191 16.21 7.89 -8.87
N PHE A 192 15.22 7.08 -8.51
CA PHE A 192 15.40 5.69 -8.08
C PHE A 192 15.11 4.71 -9.22
N LEU A 193 14.19 5.06 -10.11
CA LEU A 193 13.87 4.26 -11.29
C LEU A 193 15.06 4.17 -12.25
N GLU A 194 15.75 5.28 -12.53
CA GLU A 194 16.85 5.31 -13.50
C GLU A 194 17.99 4.34 -13.13
N PRO A 195 18.55 4.34 -11.90
CA PRO A 195 19.52 3.33 -11.50
C PRO A 195 18.97 1.91 -11.55
N PHE A 196 17.71 1.70 -11.14
CA PHE A 196 17.07 0.39 -11.17
C PHE A 196 16.98 -0.18 -12.60
N GLU A 197 16.56 0.62 -13.58
CA GLU A 197 16.47 0.21 -14.98
C GLU A 197 17.84 -0.14 -15.57
N THR A 198 18.89 0.56 -15.15
CA THR A 198 20.25 0.28 -15.63
C THR A 198 20.90 -0.96 -15.01
N ALA A 199 20.40 -1.42 -13.86
CA ALA A 199 20.99 -2.50 -13.08
C ALA A 199 19.92 -3.42 -12.48
N VAL A 200 19.01 -3.90 -13.33
CA VAL A 200 17.99 -4.89 -12.92
C VAL A 200 18.69 -6.14 -12.38
N PRO A 201 18.44 -6.56 -11.13
CA PRO A 201 19.15 -7.70 -10.56
C PRO A 201 18.90 -9.01 -11.32
N ASP A 202 19.96 -9.80 -11.46
CA ASP A 202 19.87 -11.14 -12.05
C ASP A 202 18.88 -12.02 -11.28
N GLY A 203 18.02 -12.71 -12.02
CA GLY A 203 17.02 -13.61 -11.43
C GLY A 203 15.87 -12.92 -10.72
N LEU A 204 15.73 -11.58 -10.84
CA LEU A 204 14.55 -10.87 -10.38
C LEU A 204 13.29 -11.51 -10.96
N GLN A 205 12.31 -11.73 -10.08
CA GLN A 205 10.96 -12.07 -10.48
C GLN A 205 10.02 -11.17 -9.71
N ALA A 206 9.45 -10.17 -10.35
CA ALA A 206 8.53 -9.22 -9.72
C ALA A 206 7.23 -9.10 -10.53
N ASP A 207 6.10 -9.19 -9.83
CA ASP A 207 4.79 -8.86 -10.38
C ASP A 207 4.40 -7.47 -9.88
N VAL A 208 4.03 -6.55 -10.76
CA VAL A 208 3.71 -5.16 -10.40
C VAL A 208 2.32 -4.81 -10.90
N ILE A 209 1.44 -4.39 -10.00
CA ILE A 209 0.09 -3.95 -10.35
C ILE A 209 -0.01 -2.48 -10.00
N LEU A 210 -0.13 -1.64 -11.02
CA LEU A 210 -0.45 -0.23 -10.88
C LEU A 210 -1.92 0.00 -11.19
N SER A 211 -2.55 0.95 -10.51
CA SER A 211 -3.94 1.30 -10.80
C SER A 211 -4.25 2.76 -10.57
N ALA A 212 -5.37 3.21 -11.12
CA ALA A 212 -5.93 4.54 -10.89
C ALA A 212 -7.46 4.52 -11.01
N GLY A 213 -8.14 5.47 -10.37
CA GLY A 213 -9.58 5.67 -10.54
C GLY A 213 -9.88 6.40 -11.85
N GLU A 214 -11.03 6.10 -12.48
CA GLU A 214 -11.47 6.83 -13.69
C GLU A 214 -11.56 8.34 -13.44
N TYR A 215 -12.00 8.75 -12.26
CA TYR A 215 -12.07 10.16 -11.87
C TYR A 215 -10.75 10.68 -11.29
N GLU A 216 -9.63 10.01 -11.55
CA GLU A 216 -8.27 10.55 -11.41
C GLU A 216 -7.65 10.95 -12.75
N THR A 217 -8.26 10.54 -13.86
CA THR A 217 -7.94 11.02 -15.21
C THR A 217 -8.30 12.52 -15.36
N GLU A 218 -8.20 13.06 -16.57
CA GLU A 218 -8.71 14.40 -16.90
C GLU A 218 -10.23 14.57 -16.63
N LYS A 219 -10.98 13.47 -16.48
CA LYS A 219 -12.41 13.48 -16.16
C LYS A 219 -12.68 13.81 -14.68
N LEU A 220 -13.67 14.65 -14.43
CA LEU A 220 -14.28 14.83 -13.11
C LEU A 220 -15.31 13.74 -12.83
N ALA A 221 -15.54 13.45 -11.54
CA ALA A 221 -16.69 12.67 -11.13
C ALA A 221 -17.99 13.46 -11.45
N PRO A 222 -19.11 12.81 -11.79
CA PRO A 222 -20.36 13.51 -12.14
C PRO A 222 -20.82 14.53 -11.09
N PHE A 223 -20.67 14.22 -9.80
CA PHE A 223 -21.04 15.12 -8.71
C PHE A 223 -20.08 16.31 -8.49
N GLN A 224 -18.93 16.33 -9.17
CA GLN A 224 -17.96 17.42 -9.13
C GLN A 224 -18.19 18.46 -10.23
N ILE A 225 -19.01 18.15 -11.24
CA ILE A 225 -19.35 19.05 -12.35
C ILE A 225 -20.37 20.08 -11.82
N GLY A 226 -20.11 21.35 -12.07
CA GLY A 226 -20.85 22.51 -11.56
C GLY A 226 -20.48 22.90 -10.12
N ALA A 227 -19.53 22.22 -9.47
CA ALA A 227 -19.11 22.54 -8.10
C ALA A 227 -18.28 23.83 -8.06
N GLN A 228 -18.31 24.55 -6.93
CA GLN A 228 -17.61 25.83 -6.78
C GLN A 228 -16.10 25.74 -7.07
N ASP A 229 -15.48 24.61 -6.78
CA ASP A 229 -14.05 24.34 -6.96
C ASP A 229 -13.75 23.43 -8.17
N GLU A 230 -14.67 23.32 -9.14
CA GLU A 230 -14.50 22.56 -10.37
C GLU A 230 -13.21 22.93 -11.12
N GLU A 231 -13.00 24.22 -11.40
CA GLU A 231 -11.83 24.70 -12.13
C GLU A 231 -10.53 24.32 -11.42
N LYS A 232 -10.49 24.45 -10.09
CA LYS A 232 -9.34 24.03 -9.27
C LYS A 232 -9.07 22.54 -9.40
N ARG A 233 -10.12 21.70 -9.42
CA ARG A 233 -9.95 20.24 -9.63
C ARG A 233 -9.41 19.92 -11.02
N LEU A 234 -9.91 20.58 -12.06
CA LEU A 234 -9.42 20.40 -13.43
C LEU A 234 -7.96 20.81 -13.56
N LEU A 235 -7.56 21.92 -12.94
CA LEU A 235 -6.15 22.34 -12.88
C LEU A 235 -5.29 21.32 -12.15
N GLN A 236 -5.73 20.81 -11.01
CA GLN A 236 -5.00 19.80 -10.26
C GLN A 236 -4.80 18.52 -11.09
N LYS A 237 -5.81 18.07 -11.83
CA LYS A 237 -5.73 16.87 -12.70
C LYS A 237 -4.66 16.97 -13.77
N LYS A 238 -4.47 18.15 -14.36
CA LYS A 238 -3.40 18.42 -15.34
C LYS A 238 -2.00 18.32 -14.74
N LEU A 239 -1.87 18.51 -13.43
CA LEU A 239 -0.61 18.37 -12.71
C LEU A 239 -0.38 16.92 -12.25
N THR A 240 -1.39 16.29 -11.66
CA THR A 240 -1.24 14.96 -11.04
C THR A 240 -1.14 13.84 -12.06
N ARG A 241 -1.96 13.88 -13.13
CA ARG A 241 -1.96 12.91 -14.25
C ARG A 241 -1.76 11.46 -13.78
N THR A 242 -2.47 11.07 -12.72
CA THR A 242 -2.20 9.85 -11.95
C THR A 242 -2.27 8.61 -12.83
N ASP A 243 -3.31 8.51 -13.68
CA ASP A 243 -3.53 7.38 -14.58
C ASP A 243 -2.45 7.31 -15.67
N GLU A 244 -2.07 8.44 -16.26
CA GLU A 244 -1.04 8.49 -17.30
C GLU A 244 0.33 8.10 -16.75
N PHE A 245 0.70 8.62 -15.59
CA PHE A 245 1.96 8.29 -14.94
C PHE A 245 2.00 6.83 -14.47
N ALA A 246 0.90 6.30 -13.91
CA ALA A 246 0.81 4.90 -13.52
C ALA A 246 0.86 3.96 -14.72
N ARG A 247 0.15 4.29 -15.81
CA ARG A 247 0.19 3.49 -17.06
C ARG A 247 1.58 3.48 -17.69
N ALA A 248 2.20 4.65 -17.84
CA ALA A 248 3.54 4.76 -18.41
C ALA A 248 4.58 4.03 -17.55
N MET A 249 4.45 4.06 -16.22
CA MET A 249 5.30 3.30 -15.32
C MET A 249 5.10 1.79 -15.50
N ALA A 250 3.86 1.30 -15.61
CA ALA A 250 3.58 -0.11 -15.86
C ALA A 250 4.22 -0.58 -17.17
N GLU A 251 4.06 0.18 -18.26
CA GLU A 251 4.63 -0.13 -19.58
C GLU A 251 6.17 -0.21 -19.53
N ARG A 252 6.83 0.73 -18.83
CA ARG A 252 8.29 0.72 -18.65
C ARG A 252 8.76 -0.50 -17.89
N LEU A 253 8.09 -0.82 -16.77
CA LEU A 253 8.47 -1.95 -15.92
C LEU A 253 8.23 -3.30 -16.61
N ASP A 254 7.17 -3.43 -17.41
CA ASP A 254 6.88 -4.67 -18.14
C ASP A 254 7.91 -4.97 -19.26
N ALA A 255 8.62 -3.94 -19.73
CA ALA A 255 9.72 -4.10 -20.68
C ALA A 255 11.03 -4.61 -20.05
N LEU A 256 11.13 -4.66 -18.72
CA LEU A 256 12.34 -5.08 -18.01
C LEU A 256 12.39 -6.60 -17.81
N PRO A 257 13.59 -7.22 -17.86
CA PRO A 257 13.72 -8.65 -17.65
C PRO A 257 13.28 -9.06 -16.24
N GLY A 258 12.52 -10.14 -16.14
CA GLY A 258 12.08 -10.67 -14.85
C GLY A 258 10.89 -9.93 -14.22
N MET A 259 10.34 -8.93 -14.91
CA MET A 259 9.17 -8.18 -14.45
C MET A 259 7.92 -8.57 -15.23
N ARG A 260 6.77 -8.52 -14.55
CA ARG A 260 5.44 -8.54 -15.17
C ARG A 260 4.66 -7.38 -14.57
N ALA A 261 4.39 -6.35 -15.35
CA ALA A 261 3.70 -5.16 -14.86
C ALA A 261 2.41 -4.90 -15.63
N SER A 262 1.37 -4.47 -14.91
CA SER A 262 0.06 -4.18 -15.48
C SER A 262 -0.54 -2.91 -14.90
N PHE A 263 -1.36 -2.23 -15.70
CA PHE A 263 -2.13 -1.08 -15.28
C PHE A 263 -3.64 -1.37 -15.31
N GLU A 264 -4.34 -1.04 -14.22
CA GLU A 264 -5.79 -1.19 -14.08
C GLU A 264 -6.48 0.17 -13.85
N LEU A 265 -7.45 0.52 -14.71
CA LEU A 265 -8.30 1.70 -14.52
C LEU A 265 -9.65 1.28 -13.93
N HIS A 266 -9.99 1.79 -12.75
CA HIS A 266 -11.23 1.45 -12.06
C HIS A 266 -12.35 2.46 -12.37
N ALA A 267 -13.34 2.02 -13.15
CA ALA A 267 -14.50 2.82 -13.55
C ALA A 267 -15.28 3.35 -12.34
N GLY A 268 -15.74 4.60 -12.42
CA GLY A 268 -16.55 5.21 -11.35
C GLY A 268 -15.80 5.60 -10.07
N GLU A 269 -14.49 5.34 -9.98
CA GLU A 269 -13.72 5.61 -8.77
C GLU A 269 -12.95 6.93 -8.82
N ASN A 270 -12.92 7.64 -7.70
CA ASN A 270 -12.02 8.77 -7.43
C ASN A 270 -10.88 8.34 -6.49
N HIS A 271 -9.96 9.27 -6.20
CA HIS A 271 -8.75 9.01 -5.43
C HIS A 271 -8.99 8.32 -4.07
N MET A 272 -10.09 8.61 -3.37
CA MET A 272 -10.37 7.97 -2.07
C MET A 272 -11.33 6.78 -2.21
N SER A 273 -12.28 6.81 -3.15
CA SER A 273 -13.23 5.70 -3.31
C SER A 273 -12.60 4.45 -3.92
N ILE A 274 -11.49 4.59 -4.67
CA ILE A 274 -10.71 3.46 -5.19
C ILE A 274 -10.01 2.64 -4.09
N LEU A 275 -9.79 3.19 -2.89
CA LEU A 275 -9.04 2.53 -1.83
C LEU A 275 -9.61 1.13 -1.49
N PRO A 276 -10.89 0.96 -1.11
CA PRO A 276 -11.44 -0.37 -0.83
C PRO A 276 -11.40 -1.31 -2.04
N VAL A 277 -11.58 -0.79 -3.26
CA VAL A 277 -11.53 -1.59 -4.50
C VAL A 277 -10.14 -2.20 -4.69
N THR A 278 -9.10 -1.39 -4.49
CA THR A 278 -7.71 -1.83 -4.68
C THR A 278 -7.18 -2.63 -3.50
N VAL A 279 -7.70 -2.43 -2.29
CA VAL A 279 -7.46 -3.36 -1.16
C VAL A 279 -7.96 -4.76 -1.50
N ASN A 280 -9.18 -4.89 -2.04
CA ASN A 280 -9.69 -6.18 -2.50
C ASN A 280 -8.82 -6.75 -3.64
N ARG A 281 -8.38 -5.90 -4.58
CA ARG A 281 -7.47 -6.33 -5.65
C ARG A 281 -6.13 -6.84 -5.11
N ALA A 282 -5.60 -6.21 -4.07
CA ALA A 282 -4.36 -6.64 -3.40
C ALA A 282 -4.50 -8.00 -2.72
N VAL A 283 -5.64 -8.26 -2.05
CA VAL A 283 -5.99 -9.58 -1.49
C VAL A 283 -5.98 -10.64 -2.58
N GLN A 284 -6.63 -10.36 -3.72
CA GLN A 284 -6.65 -11.29 -4.86
C GLN A 284 -5.25 -11.57 -5.43
N ALA A 285 -4.42 -10.54 -5.57
CA ALA A 285 -3.07 -10.69 -6.09
C ALA A 285 -2.14 -11.48 -5.15
N ALA A 286 -2.16 -11.15 -3.85
CA ALA A 286 -1.29 -11.79 -2.86
C ALA A 286 -1.66 -13.25 -2.61
N PHE A 287 -2.97 -13.54 -2.57
CA PHE A 287 -3.50 -14.83 -2.12
C PHE A 287 -4.10 -15.66 -3.25
N ALA A 288 -3.74 -15.39 -4.50
CA ALA A 288 -4.08 -16.24 -5.63
C ALA A 288 -3.74 -17.71 -5.34
N VAL A 289 -4.65 -18.64 -5.63
CA VAL A 289 -4.39 -20.08 -5.46
C VAL A 289 -3.30 -20.50 -6.47
N ARG A 290 -2.31 -21.29 -6.02
CA ARG A 290 -1.20 -21.79 -6.83
C ARG A 290 -1.07 -23.30 -6.64
#